data_AF-A0AAJ0FAH5-F1
#
_entry.id   AF-A0AAJ0FAH5-F1
#
_cell.length_a   1.000
_cell.length_b   1.000
_cell.length_c   1.000
_cell.angle_alpha   90.00
_cell.angle_beta   90.00
_cell.angle_gamma   90.00
#
_symmetry.space_group_name_H-M   'P 1'
#
loop_
_entity.id
_entity.type
_entity.pdbx_description
1 polymer ?
#
loop_
_entity_poly.entity_id
_entity_poly.type
_entity_poly.pdbx_seq_one_letter_code
_entity_poly.pdbx_strand_id
1 'polypeptide(L)'
;MTAFETISGVDDVESAVEAQLRMLLDSTAGTGIMHECVNAWNVNDWTRSWFGWANGLFGELSMEKHEVGKRLLGKAIRVRTPHIVFRK
;
A
#
# COMPACT_ATOMS: atom_id res chain seq x y z
N MET A 1 -12.54 -2.76 -12.96
CA MET A 1 -13.63 -3.67 -12.57
C MET A 1 -13.07 -4.98 -12.05
N THR A 2 -12.43 -4.90 -10.89
CA THR A 2 -12.22 -6.08 -10.03
C THR A 2 -13.52 -6.31 -9.25
N ALA A 3 -13.86 -7.55 -8.91
CA ALA A 3 -15.11 -7.90 -8.24
C ALA A 3 -15.35 -7.16 -6.89
N PHE A 4 -14.28 -6.59 -6.32
CA PHE A 4 -14.32 -5.75 -5.12
C PHE A 4 -15.08 -4.43 -5.33
N GLU A 5 -14.99 -3.80 -6.51
CA GLU A 5 -15.65 -2.52 -6.80
C GLU A 5 -17.18 -2.65 -6.77
N THR A 6 -17.72 -3.82 -7.14
CA THR A 6 -19.17 -4.03 -7.21
C THR A 6 -19.81 -4.35 -5.84
N ILE A 7 -19.06 -4.93 -4.90
CA ILE A 7 -19.58 -5.35 -3.58
C ILE A 7 -19.41 -4.27 -2.52
N SER A 8 -18.35 -3.46 -2.62
CA SER A 8 -18.02 -2.46 -1.59
C SER A 8 -18.89 -1.21 -1.64
N GLY A 9 -19.56 -0.93 -2.78
CA GLY A 9 -20.33 0.31 -2.97
C GLY A 9 -19.47 1.58 -2.87
N VAL A 10 -18.15 1.43 -3.01
CA VAL A 10 -17.18 2.51 -2.89
C VAL A 10 -16.87 3.06 -4.27
N ASP A 11 -17.24 4.32 -4.50
CA ASP A 11 -16.99 5.03 -5.76
C ASP A 11 -15.51 5.43 -5.95
N ASP A 12 -14.75 5.55 -4.85
CA ASP A 12 -13.32 5.91 -4.86
C ASP A 12 -12.44 4.85 -4.15
N VAL A 13 -11.93 3.92 -4.95
CA VAL A 13 -11.09 2.81 -4.49
C VAL A 13 -9.80 3.29 -3.85
N GLU A 14 -9.18 4.36 -4.35
CA GLU A 14 -7.90 4.84 -3.81
C GLU A 14 -8.08 5.41 -2.41
N SER A 15 -9.17 6.16 -2.18
CA SER A 15 -9.50 6.67 -0.83
C SER A 15 -9.76 5.55 0.18
N ALA A 16 -10.42 4.47 -0.23
CA ALA A 16 -10.69 3.33 0.64
C ALA A 16 -9.42 2.55 0.97
N VAL A 17 -8.53 2.38 -0.01
CA VAL A 17 -7.21 1.78 0.22
C VAL A 17 -6.38 2.64 1.17
N GLU A 18 -6.38 3.97 1.02
CA GLU A 18 -5.68 4.87 1.94
C GLU A 18 -6.23 4.75 3.37
N ALA A 19 -7.56 4.73 3.53
CA ALA A 19 -8.20 4.57 4.83
C ALA A 19 -7.82 3.24 5.51
N GLN A 20 -7.77 2.14 4.74
CA GLN A 20 -7.34 0.83 5.25
C GLN A 20 -5.86 0.83 5.63
N LEU A 21 -4.99 1.44 4.83
CA LEU A 21 -3.56 1.55 5.16
C LEU A 21 -3.33 2.37 6.43
N ARG A 22 -4.06 3.48 6.61
CA ARG A 22 -4.02 4.28 7.85
C ARG A 22 -4.45 3.46 9.06
N MET A 23 -5.54 2.70 8.93
CA MET A 23 -6.01 1.79 10.00
C MET A 23 -4.93 0.78 10.41
N LEU A 24 -4.22 0.19 9.44
CA LEU A 24 -3.12 -0.73 9.73
C LEU A 24 -1.98 -0.04 10.49
N LEU A 25 -1.56 1.14 10.05
CA LEU A 25 -0.49 1.91 10.71
C LEU A 25 -0.85 2.30 12.15
N ASP A 26 -2.09 2.75 12.36
CA ASP A 26 -2.60 3.15 13.69
C ASP A 26 -2.72 1.95 14.66
N SER A 27 -2.90 0.74 14.13
CA SER A 27 -3.04 -0.49 14.91
C SER A 27 -1.72 -1.11 15.42
N THR A 28 -0.57 -0.49 15.15
CA THR A 28 0.75 -1.03 15.53
C THR A 28 1.14 -0.77 16.99
N ALA A 29 0.32 -0.06 17.77
CA ALA A 29 0.65 0.33 19.15
C ALA A 29 2.00 1.08 19.29
N GLY A 30 2.45 1.76 18.24
CA GLY A 30 3.72 2.48 18.20
C GLY A 30 4.97 1.60 18.08
N THR A 31 4.83 0.28 17.89
CA THR A 31 5.96 -0.64 17.77
C THR A 31 6.55 -0.68 16.35
N GLY A 32 5.80 -0.21 15.35
CA GLY A 32 6.22 -0.21 13.94
C GLY A 32 6.25 -1.60 13.29
N ILE A 33 5.64 -2.60 13.93
CA ILE A 33 5.50 -3.96 13.39
C ILE A 33 4.04 -4.40 13.39
N MET A 34 3.71 -5.35 12.52
CA MET A 34 2.37 -5.92 12.42
C MET A 34 2.15 -6.98 13.49
N HIS A 35 0.97 -6.94 14.10
CA HIS A 35 0.51 -7.90 15.10
C HIS A 35 -0.42 -8.94 14.47
N GLU A 36 -0.56 -10.12 15.10
CA GLU A 36 -1.48 -11.16 14.61
C GLU A 36 -2.94 -10.75 14.79
N CYS A 37 -3.27 -10.25 15.99
CA CYS A 37 -4.57 -9.71 16.34
C CYS A 37 -4.35 -8.47 17.22
N VAL A 38 -5.20 -7.45 17.02
CA VAL A 38 -5.22 -6.22 17.83
C VAL A 38 -6.63 -6.07 18.41
N ASN A 39 -6.73 -5.70 19.68
CA ASN A 39 -8.01 -5.45 20.31
C ASN A 39 -8.62 -4.14 19.79
N ALA A 40 -9.85 -4.23 19.27
CA ALA A 40 -10.56 -3.09 18.67
C ALA A 40 -10.82 -1.93 19.65
N TRP A 41 -10.85 -2.20 20.95
CA TRP A 41 -11.13 -1.21 22.00
C TRP A 41 -9.86 -0.70 22.69
N ASN A 42 -8.74 -1.41 22.54
CA ASN A 42 -7.47 -1.06 23.16
C ASN A 42 -6.29 -1.52 22.29
N VAL A 43 -5.70 -0.59 21.54
CA VAL A 43 -4.59 -0.88 20.63
C VAL A 43 -3.35 -1.45 21.33
N ASN A 44 -3.18 -1.23 22.63
CA ASN A 44 -2.04 -1.77 23.39
C ASN A 44 -2.20 -3.25 23.77
N ASP A 45 -3.37 -3.84 23.51
CA ASP A 45 -3.65 -5.25 23.73
C ASP A 45 -3.63 -5.98 22.40
N TRP A 46 -2.55 -6.71 22.16
CA TRP A 46 -2.30 -7.44 20.92
C TRP A 46 -1.61 -8.77 21.20
N THR A 47 -1.77 -9.70 20.26
CA THR A 47 -1.15 -11.03 20.34
C THR A 47 0.04 -11.15 19.41
N ARG A 48 1.10 -11.81 19.92
CA ARG A 48 2.41 -12.04 19.28
C ARG A 48 3.18 -10.77 18.94
N SER A 49 4.28 -10.56 19.67
CA SER A 49 5.18 -9.42 19.49
C SER A 49 6.04 -9.49 18.25
N TRP A 50 6.08 -10.64 17.55
CA TRP A 50 6.80 -10.76 16.29
C TRP A 50 6.10 -11.77 15.39
N PHE A 51 5.47 -11.26 14.33
CA PHE A 51 4.81 -12.08 13.34
C PHE A 51 5.39 -11.81 11.94
N GLY A 52 6.46 -12.56 11.62
CA GLY A 52 7.24 -12.36 10.40
C GLY A 52 6.42 -12.46 9.10
N TRP A 53 5.40 -13.32 9.06
CA TRP A 53 4.50 -13.43 7.90
C TRP A 53 3.68 -12.16 7.67
N ALA A 54 3.05 -11.61 8.71
CA ALA A 54 2.29 -10.36 8.60
C ALA A 54 3.19 -9.18 8.19
N ASN A 55 4.40 -9.12 8.75
CA ASN A 55 5.39 -8.10 8.37
C ASN A 55 5.81 -8.23 6.90
N GLY A 56 6.00 -9.46 6.40
CA GLY A 56 6.35 -9.72 5.00
C GLY A 56 5.25 -9.29 4.04
N LEU A 57 3.99 -9.67 4.32
CA LEU A 57 2.84 -9.28 3.51
C LEU A 57 2.64 -7.76 3.47
N PHE A 58 2.83 -7.09 4.61
CA PHE A 58 2.77 -5.63 4.66
C PHE A 58 3.88 -4.96 3.84
N GLY A 59 5.09 -5.52 3.89
CA GLY A 59 6.21 -5.08 3.07
C GLY A 59 5.95 -5.22 1.57
N GLU A 60 5.44 -6.39 1.14
CA GLU A 60 5.06 -6.64 -0.25
C GLU A 60 4.00 -5.64 -0.75
N LEU A 61 2.94 -5.43 0.03
CA LEU A 61 1.90 -4.45 -0.27
C LEU A 61 2.47 -3.03 -0.43
N SER A 62 3.35 -2.62 0.49
CA SER A 62 3.97 -1.29 0.44
C SER A 62 4.86 -1.11 -0.79
N MET A 63 5.59 -2.16 -1.19
CA MET A 63 6.43 -2.12 -2.40
C MET A 63 5.58 -2.03 -3.66
N GLU A 64 4.54 -2.86 -3.78
CA GLU A 64 3.66 -2.88 -4.95
C GLU A 64 3.00 -1.51 -5.18
N LYS A 65 2.46 -0.89 -4.12
CA LYS A 65 1.85 0.44 -4.22
C LYS A 65 2.84 1.51 -4.65
N HIS A 66 4.06 1.46 -4.14
CA HIS A 66 5.12 2.40 -4.53
C HIS A 66 5.58 2.19 -5.98
N GLU A 67 5.69 0.94 -6.45
CA GLU A 67 6.02 0.63 -7.84
C GLU A 67 4.94 1.07 -8.82
N VAL A 68 3.66 0.85 -8.48
CA VAL A 68 2.52 1.35 -9.27
C VAL A 68 2.56 2.88 -9.35
N GLY A 69 2.75 3.57 -8.21
CA GLY A 69 2.87 5.03 -8.18
C GLY A 69 4.01 5.55 -9.07
N LYS A 70 5.20 4.93 -8.98
CA LYS A 70 6.34 5.25 -9.85
C LYS A 70 6.05 4.99 -11.33
N ARG A 71 5.35 3.89 -11.66
CA ARG A 71 4.98 3.56 -13.05
C ARG A 71 4.00 4.56 -13.62
N LEU A 72 3.06 5.06 -12.82
CA LEU A 72 2.10 6.10 -13.24
C LEU A 72 2.81 7.44 -13.45
N LEU A 73 3.68 7.84 -12.52
CA LEU A 73 4.52 9.04 -12.66
C LEU A 73 5.47 8.95 -13.87
N GLY A 74 6.10 7.80 -14.10
CA GLY A 74 6.96 7.57 -15.26
C GLY A 74 6.22 7.54 -16.61
N LYS A 75 4.93 7.17 -16.62
CA LYS A 75 4.07 7.28 -17.81
C LYS A 75 3.60 8.72 -18.05
N ALA A 76 3.30 9.46 -16.98
CA ALA A 76 2.91 10.87 -17.05
C ALA A 76 4.08 11.76 -17.52
N ILE A 77 5.30 11.43 -17.06
CA ILE A 77 6.54 12.00 -17.57
C ILE A 77 6.97 11.18 -18.80
N ARG A 78 6.21 11.28 -19.90
CA ARG A 78 6.77 10.96 -21.22
C ARG A 78 7.78 12.05 -21.55
N VAL A 79 9.01 11.89 -21.05
CA VAL A 79 10.15 12.67 -21.50
C VAL A 79 10.15 12.53 -23.02
N ARG A 80 9.89 13.63 -23.73
CA ARG A 80 10.13 13.68 -25.17
C ARG A 80 11.63 13.50 -25.33
N THR A 81 12.09 12.27 -25.54
CA THR A 81 13.46 12.02 -25.96
C THR A 81 13.62 12.75 -27.30
N PRO A 82 14.44 13.80 -27.41
CA PRO A 82 14.80 14.27 -28.73
C PRO A 82 15.62 13.14 -29.35
N HIS A 83 15.13 12.64 -30.47
CA HIS A 83 15.81 11.62 -31.25
C HIS A 83 17.09 12.24 -31.80
N ILE A 84 18.22 12.08 -31.09
CA ILE A 84 19.54 12.44 -31.63
C ILE A 84 19.92 11.32 -32.60
N VAL A 85 19.66 11.57 -33.87
CA VAL A 85 20.16 10.77 -34.99
C VAL A 85 21.65 11.08 -35.12
N PHE A 86 22.51 10.19 -34.62
CA PHE A 86 23.93 10.23 -34.97
C PHE A 86 24.07 9.68 -36.39
N ARG A 87 24.20 10.58 -37.38
CA ARG A 87 24.84 10.26 -38.65
C ARG A 87 26.35 10.39 -38.48
N LYS A 88 27.07 9.28 -38.59
CA LYS A 88 28.24 9.19 -39.47
C LYS A 88 28.49 7.75 -39.87
#